data_AF-A0A845UEV7-F1
#
_entry.id   AF-A0A845UEV7-F1
#
_cell.length_a   1.000
_cell.length_b   1.000
_cell.length_c   1.000
_cell.angle_alpha   90.00
_cell.angle_beta   90.00
_cell.angle_gamma   90.00
#
_symmetry.space_group_name_H-M   'P 1'
#
loop_
_entity.id
_entity.type
_entity.pdbx_description
1 polymer ?
#
loop_
_entity_poly.entity_id
_entity_poly.type
_entity_poly.pdbx_seq_one_letter_code
_entity_poly.pdbx_strand_id
1 'polypeptide(L)'
;MTRRIALVLLAFLTLTAGLGAAQSAETPSLDESIRPAGETTLDEFLWLKRPLLVFADNPSDPRYVQQMQLITERLDVLVERDVVVITDTDPAARSPIRRAMRPRGFMLMQLAKDGSVIIRKASPWDVREITRSIDKQPLRQQEVRDRRDTLREPYAPSQ
;
A
#
# COMPACT_ATOMS: atom_id res chain seq x y z
N MET A 1 68.89 -40.17 -15.10
CA MET A 1 68.63 -41.30 -14.18
C MET A 1 68.46 -40.70 -12.78
N THR A 2 67.46 -40.92 -11.92
CA THR A 2 66.35 -41.87 -11.82
C THR A 2 65.50 -41.48 -10.60
N ARG A 3 64.18 -41.32 -10.79
CA ARG A 3 62.99 -41.59 -9.93
C ARG A 3 63.05 -41.50 -8.38
N ARG A 4 61.99 -40.88 -7.79
CA ARG A 4 61.01 -41.37 -6.77
C ARG A 4 60.14 -40.19 -6.27
N ILE A 5 58.91 -39.97 -6.76
CA ILE A 5 57.58 -40.38 -6.23
C ILE A 5 57.35 -40.06 -4.73
N ALA A 6 56.44 -39.12 -4.44
CA ALA A 6 55.42 -39.26 -3.40
C ALA A 6 54.22 -38.33 -3.67
N LEU A 7 53.06 -38.95 -3.77
CA LEU A 7 51.73 -38.45 -4.11
C LEU A 7 50.99 -38.21 -2.80
N VAL A 8 50.41 -37.03 -2.56
CA VAL A 8 49.26 -36.89 -1.66
C VAL A 8 48.30 -35.87 -2.28
N LEU A 9 47.30 -36.40 -3.00
CA LEU A 9 46.03 -35.74 -3.27
C LEU A 9 45.30 -35.56 -1.94
N LEU A 10 44.83 -34.34 -1.66
CA LEU A 10 43.69 -34.15 -0.77
C LEU A 10 42.66 -33.32 -1.51
N ALA A 11 41.70 -34.02 -2.11
CA ALA A 11 40.52 -33.44 -2.73
C ALA A 11 39.57 -32.98 -1.62
N PHE A 12 39.33 -31.67 -1.54
CA PHE A 12 38.29 -31.09 -0.68
C PHE A 12 37.02 -30.94 -1.53
N LEU A 13 36.15 -31.95 -1.49
CA LEU A 13 34.83 -31.91 -2.12
C LEU A 13 33.81 -31.45 -1.08
N THR A 14 33.58 -30.13 -0.98
CA THR A 14 32.47 -29.58 -0.19
C THR A 14 31.22 -29.57 -1.06
N LEU A 15 30.37 -30.57 -0.85
CA LEU A 15 29.04 -30.68 -1.43
C LEU A 15 28.08 -29.76 -0.67
N THR A 16 27.93 -28.50 -1.11
CA THR A 16 26.90 -27.60 -0.59
C THR A 16 25.59 -27.82 -1.33
N ALA A 17 24.65 -28.51 -0.66
CA ALA A 17 23.27 -28.67 -1.10
C ALA A 17 22.57 -27.30 -1.13
N GLY A 18 22.17 -26.85 -2.32
CA GLY A 18 21.33 -25.67 -2.49
C GLY A 18 19.91 -25.95 -2.01
N LEU A 19 19.56 -25.46 -0.83
CA LEU A 19 18.16 -25.23 -0.46
C LEU A 19 17.65 -24.06 -1.30
N GLY A 20 16.74 -24.35 -2.24
CA GLY A 20 16.00 -23.33 -2.97
C GLY A 20 15.23 -22.45 -1.99
N ALA A 21 15.54 -21.15 -1.99
CA ALA A 21 14.70 -20.15 -1.37
C ALA A 21 13.40 -20.06 -2.18
N ALA A 22 12.34 -20.68 -1.65
CA ALA A 22 10.98 -20.35 -2.05
C ALA A 22 10.77 -18.88 -1.66
N GLN A 23 10.80 -18.00 -2.66
CA GLN A 23 10.55 -16.58 -2.49
C GLN A 23 9.05 -16.43 -2.24
N SER A 24 8.66 -16.48 -0.96
CA SER A 24 7.30 -16.12 -0.54
C SER A 24 7.03 -14.70 -1.05
N ALA A 25 6.04 -14.56 -1.93
CA ALA A 25 5.48 -13.26 -2.25
C ALA A 25 4.98 -12.66 -0.93
N GLU A 26 5.65 -11.61 -0.47
CA GLU A 26 5.31 -10.88 0.74
C GLU A 26 3.96 -10.19 0.49
N THR A 27 2.87 -10.86 0.88
CA THR A 27 1.54 -10.24 0.90
C THR A 27 1.66 -9.02 1.81
N PRO A 28 1.33 -7.79 1.36
CA PRO A 28 1.40 -6.62 2.21
C PRO A 28 0.66 -6.91 3.51
N SER A 29 1.35 -6.79 4.64
CA SER A 29 0.72 -6.99 5.93
C SER A 29 -0.44 -6.01 6.10
N LEU A 30 -1.51 -6.42 6.79
CA LEU A 30 -2.66 -5.55 7.08
C LEU A 30 -2.23 -4.23 7.75
N ASP A 31 -1.14 -4.29 8.52
CA ASP A 31 -0.52 -3.15 9.21
C ASP A 31 0.07 -2.09 8.27
N GLU A 32 0.43 -2.43 7.02
CA GLU A 32 0.93 -1.43 6.07
C GLU A 32 -0.21 -0.65 5.41
N SER A 33 -1.38 -1.28 5.24
CA SER A 33 -2.51 -0.71 4.50
C SER A 33 -3.40 0.18 5.36
N ILE A 34 -3.45 -0.06 6.68
CA ILE A 34 -4.17 0.76 7.65
C ILE A 34 -3.19 1.17 8.75
N ARG A 35 -2.97 2.47 8.93
CA ARG A 35 -2.04 2.98 9.94
C ARG A 35 -2.57 4.25 10.63
N PRO A 36 -2.20 4.49 11.90
CA PRO A 36 -2.49 5.76 12.56
C PRO A 36 -1.71 6.90 11.90
N ALA A 37 -2.23 8.13 12.00
CA ALA A 37 -1.56 9.31 11.45
C ALA A 37 -0.20 9.56 12.10
N GLY A 38 -0.11 9.53 13.44
CA GLY A 38 1.15 9.79 14.16
C GLY A 38 1.85 11.06 13.66
N GLU A 39 3.14 10.94 13.34
CA GLU A 39 3.97 12.00 12.74
C GLU A 39 4.01 11.99 11.20
N THR A 40 3.18 11.15 10.56
CA THR A 40 3.11 11.02 9.10
C THR A 40 2.72 12.36 8.47
N THR A 41 3.35 12.68 7.34
CA THR A 41 3.00 13.83 6.49
C THR A 41 2.37 13.37 5.18
N LEU A 42 1.57 14.25 4.54
CA LEU A 42 0.93 13.90 3.27
C LEU A 42 1.92 13.76 2.11
N ASP A 43 3.08 14.42 2.22
CA ASP A 43 4.13 14.41 1.19
C ASP A 43 4.71 13.02 0.96
N GLU A 44 4.69 12.15 1.98
CA GLU A 44 5.11 10.74 1.89
C GLU A 44 4.32 9.93 0.85
N PHE A 45 3.11 10.38 0.51
CA PHE A 45 2.23 9.65 -0.40
C PHE A 45 2.16 10.24 -1.81
N LEU A 46 2.79 11.40 -2.04
CA LEU A 46 2.74 12.09 -3.32
C LEU A 46 3.26 11.17 -4.43
N TRP A 47 2.44 11.01 -5.46
CA TRP A 47 2.64 10.15 -6.63
C TRP A 47 2.75 8.63 -6.34
N LEU A 48 2.77 8.23 -5.07
CA LEU A 48 2.96 6.84 -4.65
C LEU A 48 1.64 6.16 -4.26
N LYS A 49 0.87 6.76 -3.36
CA LYS A 49 -0.34 6.16 -2.77
C LYS A 49 -1.49 7.17 -2.72
N ARG A 50 -2.71 6.66 -2.53
CA ARG A 50 -3.95 7.44 -2.38
C ARG A 50 -4.38 7.42 -0.91
N PRO A 51 -4.13 8.48 -0.13
CA PRO A 51 -4.58 8.53 1.25
C PRO A 51 -6.10 8.52 1.36
N LEU A 52 -6.64 7.58 2.14
CA LEU A 52 -8.01 7.61 2.64
C LEU A 52 -7.95 7.94 4.13
N LEU A 53 -8.24 9.19 4.46
CA LEU A 53 -8.14 9.69 5.83
C LEU A 53 -9.45 9.48 6.56
N VAL A 54 -9.40 8.86 7.73
CA VAL A 54 -10.56 8.62 8.60
C VAL A 54 -10.31 9.33 9.94
N PHE A 55 -10.96 10.47 10.13
CA PHE A 55 -10.88 11.25 11.36
C PHE A 55 -12.05 10.95 12.29
N ALA A 56 -11.80 11.03 13.60
CA ALA A 56 -12.82 11.16 14.63
C ALA A 56 -12.28 11.92 15.84
N ASP A 57 -13.18 12.21 16.80
CA ASP A 57 -12.80 12.82 18.08
C ASP A 57 -12.33 11.79 19.13
N ASN A 58 -12.75 10.53 18.97
CA ASN A 58 -12.35 9.40 19.80
C ASN A 58 -12.55 8.08 19.03
N PRO A 59 -11.84 7.00 19.38
CA PRO A 59 -11.94 5.71 18.68
C PRO A 59 -13.29 4.99 18.86
N SER A 60 -14.12 5.41 19.82
CA SER A 60 -15.45 4.86 20.07
C SER A 60 -16.57 5.60 19.32
N ASP A 61 -16.26 6.58 18.46
CA ASP A 61 -17.28 7.22 17.61
C ASP A 61 -17.96 6.17 16.72
N PRO A 62 -19.30 6.02 16.79
CA PRO A 62 -20.02 4.99 16.01
C PRO A 62 -19.77 5.08 14.50
N ARG A 63 -19.56 6.29 13.96
CA ARG A 63 -19.28 6.50 12.54
C ARG A 63 -17.87 6.04 12.19
N TYR A 64 -16.91 6.25 13.08
CA TYR A 64 -15.55 5.74 12.91
C TYR A 64 -15.56 4.21 12.89
N VAL A 65 -16.19 3.59 13.89
CA VAL A 65 -16.31 2.13 13.98
C VAL A 65 -16.97 1.56 12.72
N GLN A 66 -18.10 2.13 12.29
CA GLN A 66 -18.80 1.71 11.08
C GLN A 66 -17.93 1.88 9.82
N GLN A 67 -17.23 3.01 9.67
CA GLN A 67 -16.37 3.25 8.52
C GLN A 67 -15.20 2.26 8.48
N MET A 68 -14.59 1.98 9.63
CA MET A 68 -13.49 1.02 9.71
C MET A 68 -13.97 -0.40 9.39
N GLN A 69 -15.17 -0.80 9.83
CA GLN A 69 -15.76 -2.07 9.45
C GLN A 69 -15.90 -2.20 7.92
N LEU A 70 -16.49 -1.19 7.26
CA LEU A 70 -16.64 -1.17 5.79
C LEU A 70 -15.30 -1.29 5.07
N ILE A 71 -14.26 -0.60 5.58
CA ILE A 71 -12.90 -0.64 5.03
C ILE A 71 -12.30 -2.04 5.19
N THR A 72 -12.38 -2.62 6.39
CA THR A 72 -11.77 -3.93 6.67
C THR A 72 -12.45 -5.07 5.92
N GLU A 73 -13.75 -4.99 5.67
CA GLU A 73 -14.50 -6.00 4.90
C GLU A 73 -14.02 -6.09 3.43
N ARG A 74 -13.44 -5.01 2.90
CA ARG A 74 -13.04 -4.90 1.48
C ARG A 74 -11.72 -4.15 1.31
N LEU A 75 -10.73 -4.48 2.15
CA LEU A 75 -9.44 -3.79 2.13
C LEU A 75 -8.63 -4.11 0.87
N ASP A 76 -8.72 -5.34 0.39
CA ASP A 76 -8.08 -5.85 -0.84
C ASP A 76 -8.34 -4.95 -2.05
N VAL A 77 -9.60 -4.57 -2.29
CA VAL A 77 -9.96 -3.72 -3.44
C VAL A 77 -9.46 -2.29 -3.31
N LEU A 78 -9.20 -1.82 -2.08
CA LEU A 78 -8.55 -0.53 -1.82
C LEU A 78 -7.05 -0.64 -2.13
N VAL A 79 -6.40 -1.72 -1.68
CA VAL A 79 -4.97 -1.98 -1.92
C VAL A 79 -4.65 -2.07 -3.41
N GLU A 80 -5.49 -2.74 -4.21
CA GLU A 80 -5.34 -2.81 -5.68
C GLU A 80 -5.27 -1.45 -6.38
N ARG A 81 -5.78 -0.40 -5.73
CA ARG A 81 -5.84 0.99 -6.20
C ARG A 81 -4.82 1.88 -5.52
N ASP A 82 -3.83 1.28 -4.87
CA ASP A 82 -2.78 1.97 -4.11
C ASP A 82 -3.34 2.84 -2.97
N VAL A 83 -4.46 2.45 -2.37
CA VAL A 83 -5.02 3.17 -1.22
C VAL A 83 -4.28 2.81 0.05
N VAL A 84 -3.98 3.82 0.85
CA VAL A 84 -3.50 3.67 2.23
C VAL A 84 -4.48 4.37 3.16
N VAL A 85 -4.96 3.67 4.17
CA VAL A 85 -5.94 4.20 5.12
C VAL A 85 -5.18 4.80 6.30
N ILE A 86 -5.41 6.08 6.56
CA ILE A 86 -4.80 6.79 7.68
C ILE A 86 -5.87 7.15 8.69
N THR A 87 -5.72 6.67 9.92
CA THR A 87 -6.68 6.91 11.00
C THR A 87 -6.17 7.97 11.97
N ASP A 88 -7.05 8.85 12.43
CA ASP A 88 -6.73 9.84 13.45
C ASP A 88 -7.95 10.08 14.33
N THR A 89 -7.90 9.52 15.54
CA THR A 89 -8.99 9.55 16.52
C THR A 89 -8.61 10.29 17.80
N ASP A 90 -7.48 11.02 17.79
CA ASP A 90 -7.03 11.86 18.91
C ASP A 90 -6.80 13.30 18.44
N PRO A 91 -7.79 14.19 18.59
CA PRO A 91 -7.64 15.61 18.26
C PRO A 91 -6.54 16.34 19.04
N ALA A 92 -6.21 15.88 20.25
CA ALA A 92 -5.22 16.52 21.11
C ALA A 92 -3.78 16.26 20.64
N ALA A 93 -3.53 15.12 19.97
CA ALA A 93 -2.24 14.79 19.38
C ALA A 93 -1.80 15.78 18.28
N ARG A 94 -2.75 16.49 17.64
CA ARG A 94 -2.46 17.52 16.62
C ARG A 94 -1.50 17.03 15.51
N SER A 95 -1.71 15.82 15.02
CA SER A 95 -0.92 15.20 13.94
C SER A 95 -0.68 16.17 12.77
N PRO A 96 0.44 16.08 12.05
CA PRO A 96 0.69 16.92 10.86
C PRO A 96 -0.46 16.86 9.86
N ILE A 97 -1.00 15.66 9.59
CA ILE A 97 -2.16 15.44 8.72
C ILE A 97 -3.41 16.17 9.23
N ARG A 98 -3.74 16.11 10.52
CA ARG A 98 -4.90 16.82 11.10
C ARG A 98 -4.75 18.33 10.98
N ARG A 99 -3.55 18.86 11.22
CA ARG A 99 -3.26 20.30 11.07
C ARG A 99 -3.44 20.76 9.62
N ALA A 100 -2.99 19.96 8.66
CA ALA A 100 -3.13 20.24 7.23
C ALA A 100 -4.59 20.17 6.77
N MET A 101 -5.32 19.15 7.20
CA MET A 101 -6.66 18.87 6.67
C MET A 101 -7.80 19.57 7.43
N ARG A 102 -7.56 19.96 8.68
CA ARG A 102 -8.50 20.66 9.57
C ARG A 102 -9.89 20.00 9.65
N PRO A 103 -9.97 18.69 9.99
CA PRO A 103 -11.25 17.99 10.13
C PRO A 103 -12.08 18.55 11.29
N ARG A 104 -13.39 18.30 11.25
CA ARG A 104 -14.34 18.59 12.36
C ARG A 104 -15.12 17.33 12.69
N GLY A 105 -14.99 16.82 13.91
CA GLY A 105 -15.61 15.56 14.32
C GLY A 105 -15.19 14.38 13.44
N PHE A 106 -16.13 13.46 13.20
CA PHE A 106 -15.95 12.44 12.17
C PHE A 106 -15.84 13.07 10.78
N MET A 107 -14.77 12.74 10.07
CA MET A 107 -14.61 13.16 8.68
C MET A 107 -13.83 12.11 7.90
N LEU A 108 -14.41 11.64 6.79
CA LEU A 108 -13.73 10.85 5.78
C LEU A 108 -13.20 11.79 4.69
N MET A 109 -11.94 11.63 4.29
CA MET A 109 -11.37 12.33 3.14
C MET A 109 -10.66 11.37 2.20
N GLN A 110 -10.94 11.50 0.90
CA GLN A 110 -10.22 10.78 -0.15
C GLN A 110 -9.28 11.74 -0.85
N LEU A 111 -8.00 11.37 -0.92
CA LEU A 111 -6.98 12.11 -1.66
C LEU A 111 -6.55 11.31 -2.89
N ALA A 112 -6.22 12.01 -3.96
CA ALA A 112 -5.53 11.42 -5.12
C ALA A 112 -4.01 11.40 -4.89
N LYS A 113 -3.29 10.72 -5.78
CA LYS A 113 -1.83 10.59 -5.70
C LYS A 113 -1.11 11.94 -5.85
N ASP A 114 -1.68 12.92 -6.53
CA ASP A 114 -1.12 14.27 -6.63
C ASP A 114 -1.34 15.13 -5.36
N GLY A 115 -1.92 14.54 -4.30
CA GLY A 115 -2.24 15.23 -3.05
C GLY A 115 -3.55 16.03 -3.08
N SER A 116 -4.25 16.07 -4.22
CA SER A 116 -5.53 16.77 -4.31
C SER A 116 -6.61 16.08 -3.47
N VAL A 117 -7.44 16.88 -2.78
CA VAL A 117 -8.58 16.37 -2.02
C VAL A 117 -9.75 16.17 -2.99
N ILE A 118 -10.15 14.91 -3.16
CA ILE A 118 -11.21 14.51 -4.08
C ILE A 118 -12.58 14.64 -3.42
N ILE A 119 -12.70 14.19 -2.17
CA ILE A 119 -13.97 14.25 -1.44
C ILE A 119 -13.75 14.44 0.06
N ARG A 120 -14.71 15.09 0.70
CA ARG A 120 -14.87 15.17 2.16
C ARG A 120 -16.28 14.74 2.52
N LYS A 121 -16.43 13.89 3.53
CA LYS A 121 -17.75 13.42 4.00
C LYS A 121 -17.79 13.41 5.52
N ALA A 122 -18.93 13.82 6.09
CA ALA A 122 -19.21 13.76 7.53
C ALA A 122 -19.99 12.50 7.95
N SER A 123 -20.09 11.51 7.07
CA SER A 123 -20.78 10.24 7.28
C SER A 123 -19.96 9.09 6.70
N PRO A 124 -20.10 7.85 7.24
CA PRO A 124 -19.49 6.67 6.65
C PRO A 124 -19.86 6.51 5.18
N TRP A 125 -18.96 5.88 4.42
CA TRP A 125 -19.07 5.73 2.99
C TRP A 125 -18.60 4.34 2.56
N ASP A 126 -19.41 3.71 1.71
CA ASP A 126 -19.18 2.36 1.22
C ASP A 126 -17.91 2.29 0.35
N VAL A 127 -17.12 1.21 0.51
CA VAL A 127 -15.90 0.97 -0.26
C VAL A 127 -16.16 0.88 -1.77
N ARG A 128 -17.32 0.38 -2.20
CA ARG A 128 -17.75 0.40 -3.61
C ARG A 128 -17.78 1.82 -4.16
N GLU A 129 -18.28 2.77 -3.38
CA GLU A 129 -18.40 4.15 -3.83
C GLU A 129 -17.05 4.88 -3.76
N ILE A 130 -16.24 4.58 -2.74
CA ILE A 130 -14.83 5.05 -2.63
C ILE A 130 -14.05 4.62 -3.88
N THR A 131 -14.10 3.34 -4.24
CA THR A 131 -13.38 2.77 -5.39
C THR A 131 -13.93 3.30 -6.72
N ARG A 132 -15.26 3.45 -6.88
CA ARG A 132 -15.86 4.11 -8.05
C ARG A 132 -15.39 5.54 -8.25
N SER A 133 -15.20 6.28 -7.16
CA SER A 133 -14.64 7.63 -7.22
C SER A 133 -13.19 7.63 -7.71
N ILE A 134 -12.37 6.67 -7.24
CA ILE A 134 -10.98 6.50 -7.70
C ILE A 134 -10.92 6.13 -9.18
N ASP A 135 -11.72 5.16 -9.61
CA ASP A 135 -11.71 4.64 -10.98
C ASP A 135 -12.14 5.67 -12.04
N LYS A 136 -12.75 6.79 -11.63
CA LYS A 136 -13.06 7.94 -12.50
C LYS A 136 -11.89 8.92 -12.68
N GLN A 137 -10.83 8.81 -11.89
CA GLN A 137 -9.70 9.74 -11.96
C GLN A 137 -8.86 9.49 -13.22
N PRO A 138 -8.43 10.54 -13.96
CA PRO A 138 -7.64 10.39 -15.18
C PRO A 138 -6.34 9.58 -14.97
N LEU A 139 -5.61 9.86 -13.89
CA LEU A 139 -4.39 9.13 -13.53
C LEU A 139 -4.68 7.65 -13.32
N ARG A 140 -5.78 7.31 -12.64
CA ARG A 140 -6.19 5.93 -12.42
C ARG A 140 -6.52 5.21 -13.73
N GLN A 141 -7.19 5.90 -14.66
CA GLN A 141 -7.48 5.33 -15.98
C GLN A 141 -6.20 5.09 -16.79
N GLN A 142 -5.20 5.98 -16.65
CA GLN A 142 -3.89 5.78 -17.26
C GLN A 142 -3.19 4.54 -16.69
N GLU A 143 -3.15 4.37 -15.36
CA GLU A 143 -2.59 3.18 -14.70
C GLU A 143 -3.21 1.87 -15.22
N VAL A 144 -4.53 1.85 -15.46
CA VAL A 144 -5.21 0.66 -16.03
C VAL A 144 -4.78 0.41 -17.47
N ARG A 145 -4.67 1.46 -18.29
CA ARG A 145 -4.22 1.33 -19.69
C ARG A 145 -2.79 0.78 -19.74
N ASP A 146 -1.88 1.39 -18.98
CA ASP A 146 -0.48 0.99 -18.95
C ASP A 146 -0.32 -0.46 -18.49
N ARG A 147 -1.03 -0.85 -17.42
CA ARG A 147 -1.03 -2.24 -16.93
C ARG A 147 -1.58 -3.23 -17.96
N ARG A 148 -2.58 -2.84 -18.74
CA ARG A 148 -3.14 -3.70 -19.79
C ARG A 148 -2.15 -3.85 -20.94
N ASP A 149 -1.45 -2.79 -21.30
CA ASP A 149 -0.53 -2.79 -22.44
C ASP A 149 0.75 -3.57 -22.08
N THR A 150 1.28 -3.48 -20.85
CA THR A 150 2.39 -4.35 -20.39
C THR A 150 2.05 -5.84 -20.42
N LEU A 151 0.80 -6.22 -20.13
CA LEU A 151 0.33 -7.61 -20.22
C LEU A 151 0.13 -8.10 -21.66
N ARG A 152 0.01 -7.19 -22.64
CA ARG A 152 -0.16 -7.51 -24.06
C ARG A 152 1.16 -7.71 -24.81
N GLU A 153 2.28 -7.34 -24.18
CA GLU A 153 3.62 -7.44 -24.76
C GLU A 153 4.43 -8.73 -24.42
N PRO A 154 3.89 -9.98 -24.42
CA PRO A 154 4.72 -11.19 -24.33
C PRO A 154 5.41 -11.63 -25.63
N TYR A 155 5.22 -10.95 -26.77
CA TYR A 155 5.74 -11.44 -28.06
C TYR A 155 6.18 -10.30 -28.98
N ALA A 156 7.37 -9.75 -28.74
CA ALA A 156 8.13 -9.11 -29.80
C ALA A 156 8.93 -10.21 -30.53
N PRO A 157 8.71 -10.46 -31.83
CA PRO A 157 9.53 -11.41 -32.57
C PRO A 157 10.98 -10.94 -32.55
N SER A 158 11.87 -11.80 -32.06
CA SER A 158 13.32 -11.62 -32.15
C SER A 158 13.71 -11.47 -33.62
N GLN A 159 14.20 -10.29 -34.00
CA GLN A 159 14.93 -10.06 -35.25
C GLN A 159 16.35 -10.60 -35.12
#